data_AF-A0A3N0ZR33-F1
#
_entry.id   AF-A0A3N0ZR33-F1
#
_cell.length_a   1.000
_cell.length_b   1.000
_cell.length_c   1.000
_cell.angle_alpha   90.00
_cell.angle_beta   90.00
_cell.angle_gamma   90.00
#
_symmetry.space_group_name_H-M   'P 1'
#
loop_
_entity.id
_entity.type
_entity.pdbx_description
1 polymer ?
#
loop_
_entity_poly.entity_id
_entity_poly.type
_entity_poly.pdbx_seq_one_letter_code
_entity_poly.pdbx_strand_id
1 'polypeptide(L)'
;MDWFERLIDAFIWISLLMSVVQVYLQTNKIWKRKHERVVAESQSIAGLSLLILNCLIWLISYIMKNDIESIIDTSLIIAQAMVFLLVGTGLWVRGQRKMGFWRLVKQAIRIEKKEANYLLKRFFKPQNAEIIIDILHNLAMIDEEFDEREKKLIEFFAMEWNIPYSAETKNKERKQRVVQNKFVDLRNKLLDYLSRDPPVEQVAQLKDLINEMILADEKITSEEKLVSGELLGIIDSYLQEEERKDVYQVIIVPQNPNQEQKIKELLPDSESIETFGGIVYSVGSFYSKEFAEMVCQRFRKMNFFAIVYNLEDIIKTQNNMSS
;
A
#
# COMPACT_ATOMS: atom_id res chain seq x y z
N MET A 1 -38.26 -50.67 0.23
CA MET A 1 -37.22 -49.81 0.83
C MET A 1 -35.85 -50.32 0.45
N ASP A 2 -35.60 -51.62 0.57
CA ASP A 2 -34.28 -52.26 0.36
C ASP A 2 -33.62 -52.01 -1.00
N TRP A 3 -34.38 -51.89 -2.09
CA TRP A 3 -33.78 -51.62 -3.42
C TRP A 3 -33.24 -50.19 -3.53
N PHE A 4 -33.93 -49.24 -2.90
CA PHE A 4 -33.60 -47.82 -2.93
C PHE A 4 -32.39 -47.54 -2.03
N GLU A 5 -32.34 -48.17 -0.86
CA GLU A 5 -31.18 -48.13 0.04
C GLU A 5 -29.93 -48.71 -0.65
N ARG A 6 -30.03 -49.90 -1.26
CA ARG A 6 -28.91 -50.50 -2.03
C ARG A 6 -28.45 -49.62 -3.20
N LEU A 7 -29.37 -48.92 -3.84
CA LEU A 7 -29.06 -48.00 -4.93
C LEU A 7 -28.32 -46.77 -4.39
N ILE A 8 -28.75 -46.21 -3.26
CA ILE A 8 -28.05 -45.13 -2.57
C ILE A 8 -26.64 -45.58 -2.15
N ASP A 9 -26.50 -46.75 -1.55
CA ASP A 9 -25.21 -47.30 -1.13
C ASP A 9 -24.26 -47.44 -2.33
N ALA A 10 -24.76 -47.93 -3.47
CA ALA A 10 -23.99 -48.01 -4.71
C ALA A 10 -23.53 -46.61 -5.19
N PHE A 11 -24.40 -45.60 -5.11
CA PHE A 11 -24.05 -44.22 -5.45
C PHE A 11 -22.98 -43.64 -4.52
N ILE A 12 -23.04 -43.95 -3.22
CA ILE A 12 -22.03 -43.50 -2.24
C ILE A 12 -20.65 -44.10 -2.59
N TRP A 13 -20.58 -45.40 -2.89
CA TRP A 13 -19.33 -46.04 -3.31
C TRP A 13 -18.78 -45.51 -4.65
N ILE A 14 -19.66 -45.22 -5.61
CA ILE A 14 -19.27 -44.57 -6.87
C ILE A 14 -18.73 -43.16 -6.62
N SER A 15 -19.38 -42.39 -5.75
CA SER A 15 -18.94 -41.05 -5.35
C SER A 15 -17.56 -41.09 -4.68
N LEU A 16 -17.32 -42.09 -3.83
CA LEU A 16 -16.04 -42.30 -3.17
C LEU A 16 -14.94 -42.65 -4.17
N LEU A 17 -15.23 -43.52 -5.15
CA LEU A 17 -14.31 -43.81 -6.25
C LEU A 17 -13.96 -42.56 -7.06
N MET A 18 -14.96 -41.74 -7.38
CA MET A 18 -14.76 -40.46 -8.06
C MET A 18 -13.88 -39.51 -7.26
N SER A 19 -14.06 -39.47 -5.93
CA SER A 19 -13.27 -38.65 -5.02
C SER A 19 -11.80 -39.09 -5.01
N VAL A 20 -11.52 -40.39 -4.98
CA VAL A 20 -10.15 -40.93 -5.12
C VAL A 20 -9.51 -40.49 -6.44
N VAL A 21 -10.24 -40.61 -7.55
CA VAL A 21 -9.74 -40.20 -8.87
C VAL A 21 -9.47 -38.69 -8.93
N GLN A 22 -10.39 -37.89 -8.39
CA GLN A 22 -10.26 -36.44 -8.33
C GLN A 22 -9.02 -36.03 -7.52
N VAL A 23 -8.87 -36.58 -6.31
CA VAL A 23 -7.72 -36.34 -5.43
C VAL A 23 -6.42 -36.69 -6.15
N TYR A 24 -6.37 -37.84 -6.82
CA TYR A 24 -5.20 -38.25 -7.60
C TYR A 24 -4.87 -37.26 -8.71
N LEU A 25 -5.85 -36.86 -9.53
CA LEU A 25 -5.63 -35.96 -10.67
C LEU A 25 -5.15 -34.58 -10.21
N GLN A 26 -5.80 -34.01 -9.19
CA GLN A 26 -5.42 -32.72 -8.62
C GLN A 26 -4.03 -32.77 -8.00
N THR A 27 -3.76 -33.82 -7.21
CA THR A 27 -2.45 -34.03 -6.57
C THR A 27 -1.35 -34.19 -7.60
N ASN A 28 -1.56 -35.02 -8.62
CA ASN A 28 -0.59 -35.28 -9.68
C ASN A 28 -0.25 -34.01 -10.48
N LYS A 29 -1.25 -33.17 -10.78
CA LYS A 29 -1.06 -31.91 -11.50
C LYS A 29 -0.12 -30.97 -10.75
N ILE A 30 -0.33 -30.79 -9.44
CA ILE A 30 0.52 -29.95 -8.60
C ILE A 30 1.89 -30.61 -8.37
N TRP A 31 1.91 -31.92 -8.12
CA TRP A 31 3.14 -32.67 -7.84
C TRP A 31 4.15 -32.64 -8.99
N LYS A 32 3.69 -32.72 -10.24
CA LYS A 32 4.56 -32.60 -11.42
C LYS A 32 5.23 -31.22 -11.51
N ARG A 33 4.56 -30.17 -11.03
CA ARG A 33 5.00 -28.77 -11.12
C ARG A 33 5.54 -28.20 -9.81
N LYS A 34 5.73 -29.03 -8.77
CA LYS A 34 6.22 -28.62 -7.44
C LYS A 34 7.58 -27.90 -7.41
N HIS A 35 8.31 -27.92 -8.53
CA HIS A 35 9.60 -27.25 -8.67
C HIS A 35 9.48 -25.79 -9.14
N GLU A 36 8.30 -25.40 -9.64
CA GLU A 36 7.99 -24.04 -10.08
C GLU A 36 7.63 -23.17 -8.88
N ARG A 37 8.31 -22.03 -8.73
CA ARG A 37 8.08 -21.10 -7.62
C ARG A 37 6.64 -20.58 -7.59
N VAL A 38 6.08 -20.26 -8.75
CA VAL A 38 4.70 -19.76 -8.91
C VAL A 38 3.66 -20.77 -8.41
N VAL A 39 3.95 -22.07 -8.52
CA VAL A 39 3.03 -23.12 -8.05
C VAL A 39 3.09 -23.28 -6.53
N ALA A 40 4.25 -23.08 -5.91
CA ALA A 40 4.37 -23.09 -4.46
C ALA A 40 3.70 -21.83 -3.86
N GLU A 41 3.99 -20.65 -4.40
CA GLU A 41 3.45 -19.38 -3.90
C GLU A 41 1.93 -19.24 -4.10
N SER A 42 1.31 -20.01 -5.03
CA SER A 42 -0.15 -19.99 -5.23
C SER A 42 -0.93 -20.83 -4.22
N GLN A 43 -0.26 -21.61 -3.36
CA GLN A 43 -0.93 -22.40 -2.32
C GLN A 43 -1.04 -21.59 -1.03
N SER A 44 -2.27 -21.40 -0.53
CA SER A 44 -2.53 -20.77 0.77
C SER A 44 -2.17 -21.74 1.91
N ILE A 45 -1.07 -21.49 2.62
CA ILE A 45 -0.62 -22.35 3.73
C ILE A 45 -1.58 -22.23 4.91
N ALA A 46 -2.04 -21.02 5.22
CA ALA A 46 -3.01 -20.78 6.30
C ALA A 46 -4.36 -21.44 5.96
N GLY A 47 -4.83 -21.28 4.72
CA GLY A 47 -6.08 -21.91 4.26
C GLY A 47 -6.02 -23.44 4.32
N LEU A 48 -4.93 -24.04 3.84
CA LEU A 48 -4.72 -25.50 3.92
C LEU A 48 -4.58 -26.00 5.37
N SER A 49 -3.93 -25.22 6.25
CA SER A 49 -3.81 -25.56 7.68
C SER A 49 -5.17 -25.55 8.38
N LEU A 50 -6.00 -24.55 8.09
CA LEU A 50 -7.37 -24.46 8.61
C LEU A 50 -8.25 -25.59 8.07
N LEU A 51 -8.11 -25.94 6.79
CA LEU A 51 -8.79 -27.08 6.19
C LEU A 51 -8.44 -28.38 6.92
N ILE A 52 -7.15 -28.65 7.14
CA ILE A 52 -6.70 -29.84 7.87
C ILE A 52 -7.27 -29.85 9.29
N LEU A 53 -7.20 -28.73 10.00
CA LEU A 53 -7.75 -28.63 11.36
C LEU A 53 -9.26 -28.93 11.39
N ASN A 54 -10.02 -28.35 10.47
CA ASN A 54 -11.45 -28.60 10.33
C ASN A 54 -11.72 -30.09 10.02
N CYS A 55 -11.00 -30.67 9.06
CA CYS A 55 -11.15 -32.08 8.72
C CYS A 55 -10.80 -33.02 9.89
N LEU A 56 -9.81 -32.68 10.72
CA LEU A 56 -9.49 -33.48 11.91
C LEU A 56 -10.64 -33.49 12.93
N ILE A 57 -11.33 -32.35 13.12
CA ILE A 57 -12.52 -32.28 13.99
C ILE A 57 -13.64 -33.17 13.44
N TRP A 58 -13.91 -33.08 12.13
CA TRP A 58 -14.91 -33.91 11.46
C TRP A 58 -14.57 -35.39 11.50
N LEU A 59 -13.31 -35.75 11.26
CA LEU A 59 -12.83 -37.12 11.30
C LEU A 59 -13.07 -37.78 12.66
N ILE A 60 -12.83 -37.06 13.76
CA ILE A 60 -13.15 -37.54 15.12
C ILE A 60 -14.65 -37.80 15.26
N SER A 61 -15.49 -36.88 14.80
CA SER A 61 -16.95 -37.05 14.81
C SER A 61 -17.40 -38.27 13.98
N TYR A 62 -16.83 -38.49 12.80
CA TYR A 62 -17.18 -39.64 11.95
C TYR A 62 -16.73 -40.97 12.53
N ILE A 63 -15.55 -41.00 13.17
CA ILE A 63 -15.08 -42.18 13.92
C ILE A 63 -16.06 -42.52 15.05
N MET A 64 -16.52 -41.52 15.81
CA MET A 64 -17.52 -41.74 16.87
C MET A 64 -18.86 -42.26 16.35
N LYS A 65 -19.24 -41.88 15.13
CA LYS A 65 -20.49 -42.31 14.46
C LYS A 65 -20.33 -43.61 13.66
N ASN A 66 -19.12 -44.16 13.57
CA ASN A 66 -18.77 -45.32 12.78
C ASN A 66 -19.17 -45.19 11.29
N ASP A 67 -19.09 -43.98 10.75
CA ASP A 67 -19.37 -43.64 9.35
C ASP A 67 -18.10 -43.83 8.51
N ILE A 68 -17.97 -45.02 7.91
CA ILE A 68 -16.73 -45.47 7.26
C ILE A 68 -16.50 -44.68 5.97
N GLU A 69 -17.55 -44.38 5.23
CA GLU A 69 -17.51 -43.67 3.96
C GLU A 69 -16.98 -42.25 4.15
N SER A 70 -17.50 -41.52 5.14
CA SER A 70 -17.03 -40.18 5.47
C SER A 70 -15.61 -40.16 6.05
N ILE A 71 -15.22 -41.21 6.80
CA ILE A 71 -13.85 -41.37 7.30
C ILE A 71 -12.86 -41.48 6.13
N ILE A 72 -13.17 -42.31 5.13
CA ILE A 72 -12.30 -42.52 3.97
C ILE A 72 -12.19 -41.22 3.17
N ASP A 73 -13.31 -40.58 2.84
CA ASP A 73 -13.33 -39.35 2.05
C ASP A 73 -12.57 -38.22 2.75
N THR A 74 -12.86 -37.99 4.04
CA THR A 74 -12.17 -36.95 4.84
C THR A 74 -10.67 -37.25 4.95
N SER A 75 -10.28 -38.52 5.06
CA SER A 75 -8.86 -38.91 5.10
C SER A 75 -8.14 -38.62 3.78
N LEU A 76 -8.81 -38.81 2.64
CA LEU A 76 -8.26 -38.46 1.33
C LEU A 76 -8.06 -36.94 1.20
N ILE A 77 -9.02 -36.14 1.68
CA ILE A 77 -8.93 -34.68 1.69
C ILE A 77 -7.75 -34.22 2.56
N ILE A 78 -7.59 -34.79 3.77
CA ILE A 78 -6.46 -34.47 4.64
C ILE A 78 -5.13 -34.82 3.96
N ALA A 79 -5.03 -36.00 3.35
CA ALA A 79 -3.84 -36.43 2.64
C ALA A 79 -3.50 -35.48 1.47
N GLN A 80 -4.50 -35.06 0.71
CA GLN A 80 -4.32 -34.09 -0.37
C GLN A 80 -3.86 -32.73 0.16
N ALA A 81 -4.54 -32.20 1.18
CA ALA A 81 -4.22 -30.91 1.78
C ALA A 81 -2.80 -30.90 2.34
N MET A 82 -2.34 -32.00 2.94
CA MET A 82 -0.97 -32.17 3.41
C MET A 82 0.05 -32.11 2.26
N VAL A 83 -0.23 -32.77 1.13
CA VAL A 83 0.66 -32.69 -0.04
C VAL A 83 0.73 -31.25 -0.57
N PHE A 84 -0.40 -30.56 -0.67
CA PHE A 84 -0.43 -29.17 -1.13
C PHE A 84 0.26 -28.21 -0.17
N LEU A 85 0.08 -28.41 1.14
CA LEU A 85 0.73 -27.61 2.17
C LEU A 85 2.24 -27.76 2.07
N LEU A 86 2.73 -28.99 1.94
CA LEU A 86 4.15 -29.26 1.73
C LEU A 86 4.67 -28.57 0.46
N VAL A 87 3.96 -28.66 -0.66
CA VAL A 87 4.35 -27.97 -1.90
C VAL A 87 4.36 -26.46 -1.71
N GLY A 88 3.37 -25.91 -1.01
CA GLY A 88 3.24 -24.48 -0.70
C GLY A 88 4.41 -23.90 0.10
N THR A 89 5.09 -24.73 0.90
CA THR A 89 6.32 -24.27 1.61
C THR A 89 7.48 -23.95 0.66
N GLY A 90 7.45 -24.40 -0.59
CA GLY A 90 8.55 -24.20 -1.53
C GLY A 90 9.74 -25.17 -1.36
N LEU A 91 9.58 -26.24 -0.56
CA LEU A 91 10.64 -27.22 -0.28
C LEU A 91 11.34 -27.78 -1.54
N TRP A 92 10.60 -27.94 -2.64
CA TRP A 92 11.11 -28.53 -3.88
C TRP A 92 11.55 -27.51 -4.94
N VAL A 93 11.43 -26.21 -4.69
CA VAL A 93 11.75 -25.14 -5.65
C VAL A 93 13.27 -25.04 -5.89
N ARG A 94 13.69 -24.88 -7.15
CA ARG A 94 15.10 -24.75 -7.52
C ARG A 94 15.66 -23.42 -6.99
N GLY A 95 16.79 -23.46 -6.29
CA GLY A 95 17.45 -22.29 -5.66
C GLY A 95 17.22 -22.16 -4.15
N GLN A 96 16.16 -22.76 -3.60
CA GLN A 96 15.84 -22.71 -2.16
C GLN A 96 16.18 -24.00 -1.40
N ARG A 97 16.66 -25.05 -2.09
CA ARG A 97 16.97 -26.37 -1.52
C ARG A 97 18.01 -26.39 -0.38
N LYS A 98 18.78 -25.31 -0.19
CA LYS A 98 19.76 -25.17 0.91
C LYS A 98 19.17 -24.60 2.19
N MET A 99 17.91 -24.16 2.18
CA MET A 99 17.22 -23.62 3.35
C MET A 99 16.54 -24.73 4.14
N GLY A 100 16.62 -24.69 5.47
CA GLY A 100 15.93 -25.65 6.33
C GLY A 100 14.40 -25.51 6.24
N PHE A 101 13.68 -26.63 6.36
CA PHE A 101 12.21 -26.72 6.28
C PHE A 101 11.49 -25.64 7.11
N TRP A 102 11.87 -25.45 8.37
CA TRP A 102 11.27 -24.44 9.23
C TRP A 102 11.48 -23.00 8.77
N ARG A 103 12.58 -22.71 8.07
CA ARG A 103 12.85 -21.39 7.51
C ARG A 103 11.93 -21.13 6.31
N LEU A 104 11.70 -22.15 5.47
CA LEU A 104 10.77 -22.09 4.34
C LEU A 104 9.32 -21.92 4.79
N VAL A 105 8.89 -22.67 5.80
CA VAL A 105 7.57 -22.51 6.42
C VAL A 105 7.38 -21.08 6.97
N LYS A 106 8.34 -20.57 7.74
CA LYS A 106 8.29 -19.19 8.26
C LYS A 106 8.23 -18.15 7.14
N GLN A 107 8.98 -18.36 6.07
CA GLN A 107 9.01 -17.46 4.93
C GLN A 107 7.67 -17.42 4.20
N ALA A 108 7.09 -18.59 3.91
CA ALA A 108 5.83 -18.69 3.20
C ALA A 108 4.66 -18.15 4.04
N ILE A 109 4.62 -18.41 5.35
CA ILE A 109 3.66 -17.78 6.27
C ILE A 109 3.84 -16.26 6.33
N ARG A 110 5.08 -15.74 6.28
CA ARG A 110 5.32 -14.29 6.28
C ARG A 110 4.80 -13.61 5.01
N ILE A 111 4.90 -14.29 3.86
CA ILE A 111 4.36 -13.80 2.58
C ILE A 111 2.83 -13.78 2.64
N GLU A 112 2.21 -14.89 3.05
CA GLU A 112 0.76 -14.99 3.17
C GLU A 112 0.19 -14.03 4.23
N LYS A 113 0.90 -13.78 5.34
CA LYS A 113 0.52 -12.76 6.32
C LYS A 113 0.51 -11.36 5.70
N LYS A 114 1.43 -11.05 4.77
CA LYS A 114 1.42 -9.75 4.07
C LYS A 114 0.20 -9.64 3.15
N GLU A 115 -0.11 -10.69 2.40
CA GLU A 115 -1.28 -10.74 1.50
C GLU A 115 -2.61 -10.72 2.27
N ALA A 116 -2.74 -11.47 3.35
CA ALA A 116 -3.93 -11.48 4.19
C ALA A 116 -4.11 -10.14 4.93
N ASN A 117 -3.02 -9.54 5.42
CA ASN A 117 -3.09 -8.21 6.03
C ASN A 117 -3.43 -7.13 5.00
N TYR A 118 -2.95 -7.26 3.77
CA TYR A 118 -3.33 -6.39 2.65
C TYR A 118 -4.83 -6.48 2.33
N LEU A 119 -5.39 -7.69 2.27
CA LEU A 119 -6.82 -7.90 2.07
C LEU A 119 -7.66 -7.40 3.25
N LEU A 120 -7.24 -7.66 4.50
CA LEU A 120 -7.95 -7.20 5.70
C LEU A 120 -7.92 -5.67 5.84
N LYS A 121 -6.81 -5.02 5.49
CA LYS A 121 -6.70 -3.55 5.47
C LYS A 121 -7.64 -2.90 4.44
N ARG A 122 -7.93 -3.56 3.32
CA ARG A 122 -8.89 -3.09 2.30
C ARG A 122 -10.34 -3.02 2.81
N PHE A 123 -10.70 -3.85 3.79
CA PHE A 123 -12.06 -3.89 4.35
C PHE A 123 -12.32 -2.87 5.48
N PHE A 124 -11.31 -2.16 5.97
CA PHE A 124 -11.50 -1.17 7.05
C PHE A 124 -11.59 0.23 6.46
N LYS A 125 -12.71 0.92 6.68
CA LYS A 125 -12.84 2.34 6.31
C LYS A 125 -11.89 3.18 7.19
N PRO A 126 -10.88 3.87 6.63
CA PRO A 126 -9.99 4.70 7.41
C PRO A 126 -10.72 5.91 8.02
N GLN A 127 -10.15 6.49 9.07
CA GLN A 127 -10.61 7.78 9.57
C GLN A 127 -10.34 8.83 8.49
N ASN A 128 -11.28 9.75 8.29
CA ASN A 128 -11.21 10.76 7.23
C ASN A 128 -11.03 10.15 5.82
N ALA A 129 -11.63 8.98 5.54
CA ALA A 129 -11.53 8.31 4.24
C ALA A 129 -11.92 9.20 3.04
N GLU A 130 -12.82 10.17 3.22
CA GLU A 130 -13.16 11.16 2.19
C GLU A 130 -11.96 12.03 1.80
N ILE A 131 -11.10 12.40 2.76
CA ILE A 131 -9.88 13.18 2.51
C ILE A 131 -8.86 12.32 1.76
N ILE A 132 -8.75 11.04 2.11
CA ILE A 132 -7.90 10.09 1.38
C ILE A 132 -8.34 9.99 -0.08
N ILE A 133 -9.64 9.81 -0.34
CA ILE A 133 -10.16 9.79 -1.72
C ILE A 133 -9.88 11.11 -2.44
N ASP A 134 -9.99 12.26 -1.76
CA ASP A 134 -9.66 13.56 -2.34
C ASP A 134 -8.16 13.72 -2.65
N ILE A 135 -7.27 13.17 -1.82
CA ILE A 135 -5.82 13.14 -2.07
C ILE A 135 -5.53 12.27 -3.29
N LEU A 136 -6.09 11.05 -3.35
CA LEU A 136 -5.89 10.12 -4.47
C LEU A 136 -6.43 10.69 -5.79
N HIS A 137 -7.61 11.31 -5.78
CA HIS A 137 -8.17 11.96 -6.95
C HIS A 137 -7.30 13.13 -7.44
N ASN A 138 -6.82 13.98 -6.52
CA ASN A 138 -5.93 15.08 -6.89
C ASN A 138 -4.56 14.61 -7.40
N LEU A 139 -4.06 13.48 -6.89
CA LEU A 139 -2.82 12.86 -7.36
C LEU A 139 -2.97 12.34 -8.79
N ALA A 140 -4.03 11.58 -9.08
CA ALA A 140 -4.32 11.10 -10.43
C ALA A 140 -4.50 12.28 -11.42
N MET A 141 -5.21 13.33 -10.99
CA MET A 141 -5.44 14.53 -11.82
C MET A 141 -4.26 15.51 -11.85
N ILE A 142 -3.05 15.11 -11.44
CA ILE A 142 -1.94 16.05 -11.27
C ILE A 142 -1.38 16.53 -12.61
N ASP A 143 -1.45 15.74 -13.66
CA ASP A 143 -1.00 16.08 -15.02
C ASP A 143 -2.14 16.59 -15.92
N GLU A 144 -3.37 16.69 -15.39
CA GLU A 144 -4.63 16.98 -16.10
C GLU A 144 -5.17 15.86 -17.00
N GLU A 145 -4.53 14.70 -17.00
CA GLU A 145 -5.06 13.47 -17.56
C GLU A 145 -5.66 12.63 -16.43
N PHE A 146 -6.68 11.83 -16.70
CA PHE A 146 -7.22 10.90 -15.71
C PHE A 146 -7.34 9.54 -16.37
N ASP A 147 -6.38 8.65 -16.09
CA ASP A 147 -6.39 7.35 -16.73
C ASP A 147 -7.57 6.49 -16.24
N GLU A 148 -8.11 5.67 -17.13
CA GLU A 148 -9.24 4.80 -16.81
C GLU A 148 -8.88 3.72 -15.76
N ARG A 149 -7.61 3.32 -15.64
CA ARG A 149 -7.15 2.38 -14.60
C ARG A 149 -7.14 3.05 -13.22
N GLU A 150 -6.59 4.25 -13.13
CA GLU A 150 -6.56 5.07 -11.91
C GLU A 150 -7.98 5.39 -11.42
N LYS A 151 -8.85 5.79 -12.34
CA LYS A 151 -10.25 6.07 -12.07
C LYS A 151 -10.96 4.86 -11.49
N LYS A 152 -10.82 3.69 -12.12
CA LYS A 152 -11.39 2.43 -11.62
C LYS A 152 -10.85 2.05 -10.25
N LEU A 153 -9.56 2.31 -10.01
CA LEU A 153 -8.93 2.03 -8.73
C LEU A 153 -9.51 2.92 -7.61
N ILE A 154 -9.67 4.22 -7.86
CA ILE A 154 -10.29 5.14 -6.90
C ILE A 154 -11.79 4.82 -6.70
N GLU A 155 -12.53 4.53 -7.76
CA GLU A 155 -13.94 4.12 -7.69
C GLU A 155 -14.11 2.85 -6.86
N PHE A 156 -13.20 1.87 -7.04
CA PHE A 156 -13.18 0.66 -6.24
C PHE A 156 -13.00 0.96 -4.74
N PHE A 157 -11.99 1.77 -4.36
CA PHE A 157 -11.80 2.14 -2.95
C PHE A 157 -12.95 2.95 -2.38
N ALA A 158 -13.52 3.88 -3.15
CA ALA A 158 -14.67 4.65 -2.72
C ALA A 158 -15.90 3.76 -2.49
N MET A 159 -16.14 2.79 -3.38
CA MET A 159 -17.23 1.81 -3.24
C MET A 159 -17.04 0.94 -1.99
N GLU A 160 -15.84 0.38 -1.78
CA GLU A 160 -15.53 -0.46 -0.61
C GLU A 160 -15.70 0.31 0.71
N TRP A 161 -15.36 1.60 0.73
CA TRP A 161 -15.53 2.45 1.93
C TRP A 161 -16.90 3.12 2.05
N ASN A 162 -17.83 2.79 1.15
CA ASN A 162 -19.16 3.38 1.06
C ASN A 162 -19.11 4.92 1.05
N ILE A 163 -18.27 5.47 0.18
CA ILE A 163 -18.10 6.91 -0.04
C ILE A 163 -18.74 7.25 -1.38
N PRO A 164 -19.66 8.23 -1.43
CA PRO A 164 -20.21 8.70 -2.69
C PRO A 164 -19.11 9.41 -3.48
N TYR A 165 -18.59 8.74 -4.50
CA TYR A 165 -17.54 9.28 -5.38
C TYR A 165 -18.02 9.32 -6.82
N SER A 166 -17.76 10.45 -7.48
CA SER A 166 -17.92 10.61 -8.92
C SER A 166 -16.77 11.46 -9.44
N ALA A 167 -16.01 10.89 -10.37
CA ALA A 167 -14.90 11.57 -11.04
C ALA A 167 -15.36 12.91 -11.65
N GLU A 168 -16.55 12.97 -12.26
CA GLU A 168 -17.08 14.17 -12.88
C GLU A 168 -17.39 15.27 -11.86
N THR A 169 -18.00 14.90 -10.73
CA THR A 169 -18.33 15.85 -9.66
C THR A 169 -17.07 16.43 -9.05
N LYS A 170 -16.09 15.56 -8.72
CA LYS A 170 -14.80 15.97 -8.16
C LYS A 170 -13.99 16.84 -9.12
N ASN A 171 -14.02 16.53 -10.41
CA ASN A 171 -13.39 17.37 -11.44
C ASN A 171 -14.04 18.76 -11.57
N LYS A 172 -15.37 18.85 -11.45
CA LYS A 172 -16.08 20.15 -11.43
C LYS A 172 -15.69 20.97 -10.20
N GLU A 173 -15.69 20.35 -9.02
CA GLU A 173 -15.26 20.99 -7.78
C GLU A 173 -13.81 21.50 -7.86
N ARG A 174 -12.90 20.68 -8.42
CA ARG A 174 -11.49 21.05 -8.63
C ARG A 174 -11.35 22.26 -9.56
N LYS A 175 -12.08 22.29 -10.68
CA LYS A 175 -12.05 23.41 -11.64
C LYS A 175 -12.67 24.70 -11.11
N GLN A 176 -13.63 24.60 -10.21
CA GLN A 176 -14.29 25.77 -9.59
C GLN A 176 -13.43 26.42 -8.49
N ARG A 177 -12.54 25.65 -7.85
CA ARG A 177 -11.59 26.21 -6.89
C ARG A 177 -10.53 27.01 -7.64
N VAL A 178 -10.40 28.30 -7.31
CA VAL A 178 -9.29 29.15 -7.77
C VAL A 178 -8.02 28.73 -7.02
N VAL A 179 -7.45 27.59 -7.38
CA VAL A 179 -6.21 27.09 -6.75
C VAL A 179 -5.03 27.68 -7.51
N GLN A 180 -4.20 28.47 -6.82
CA GLN A 180 -3.01 29.08 -7.45
C GLN A 180 -1.95 28.04 -7.87
N ASN A 181 -1.91 26.87 -7.22
CA ASN A 181 -0.98 25.79 -7.55
C ASN A 181 -1.50 24.42 -7.07
N LYS A 182 -1.78 23.50 -8.00
CA LYS A 182 -2.29 22.14 -7.73
C LYS A 182 -1.34 21.27 -6.91
N PHE A 183 -0.03 21.43 -7.08
CA PHE A 183 1.00 20.68 -6.35
C PHE A 183 1.02 21.05 -4.87
N VAL A 184 0.94 22.34 -4.57
CA VAL A 184 0.92 22.85 -3.19
C VAL A 184 -0.41 22.51 -2.50
N ASP A 185 -1.54 22.57 -3.21
CA ASP A 185 -2.85 22.18 -2.68
C ASP A 185 -2.87 20.71 -2.25
N LEU A 186 -2.40 19.80 -3.11
CA LEU A 186 -2.31 18.38 -2.78
C LEU A 186 -1.41 18.12 -1.57
N ARG A 187 -0.24 18.76 -1.50
CA ARG A 187 0.63 18.71 -0.33
C ARG A 187 -0.08 19.18 0.94
N ASN A 188 -0.80 20.29 0.87
CA ASN A 188 -1.50 20.84 2.03
C ASN A 188 -2.67 19.96 2.47
N LYS A 189 -3.38 19.29 1.56
CA LYS A 189 -4.40 18.29 1.90
C LYS A 189 -3.82 17.11 2.67
N LEU A 190 -2.63 16.63 2.27
CA LEU A 190 -1.93 15.58 3.01
C LEU A 190 -1.53 16.06 4.41
N LEU A 191 -0.98 17.27 4.53
CA LEU A 191 -0.64 17.85 5.82
C LEU A 191 -1.86 18.05 6.72
N ASP A 192 -3.00 18.48 6.17
CA ASP A 192 -4.27 18.58 6.90
C ASP A 192 -4.82 17.22 7.34
N TYR A 193 -4.62 16.18 6.53
CA TYR A 193 -4.95 14.82 6.94
C TYR A 193 -4.08 14.36 8.12
N LEU A 194 -2.77 14.58 8.04
CA LEU A 194 -1.82 14.16 9.08
C LEU A 194 -1.90 14.99 10.36
N SER A 195 -2.29 16.26 10.27
CA SER A 195 -2.48 17.14 11.45
C SER A 195 -3.64 16.69 12.34
N ARG A 196 -4.55 15.85 11.82
CA ARG A 196 -5.65 15.22 12.56
C ARG A 196 -5.23 13.96 13.32
N ASP A 197 -3.93 13.67 13.35
CA ASP A 197 -3.31 12.54 14.04
C ASP A 197 -3.93 11.17 13.70
N PRO A 198 -4.00 10.79 12.41
CA PRO A 198 -4.53 9.50 11.99
C PRO A 198 -3.64 8.34 12.48
N PRO A 199 -4.22 7.17 12.81
CA PRO A 199 -3.43 6.01 13.22
C PRO A 199 -2.33 5.65 12.20
N VAL A 200 -1.13 5.30 12.70
CA VAL A 200 0.05 4.92 11.90
C VAL A 200 -0.28 3.87 10.82
N GLU A 201 -1.17 2.92 11.15
CA GLU A 201 -1.61 1.90 10.21
C GLU A 201 -2.36 2.45 8.99
N GLN A 202 -3.15 3.52 9.17
CA GLN A 202 -3.87 4.19 8.09
C GLN A 202 -2.93 5.03 7.24
N VAL A 203 -1.94 5.67 7.85
CA VAL A 203 -0.91 6.43 7.12
C VAL A 203 -0.06 5.48 6.27
N ALA A 204 0.29 4.30 6.80
CA ALA A 204 0.96 3.26 6.03
C ALA A 204 0.07 2.74 4.88
N GLN A 205 -1.24 2.59 5.09
CA GLN A 205 -2.17 2.25 4.00
C GLN A 205 -2.21 3.35 2.93
N LEU A 206 -2.25 4.63 3.31
CA LEU A 206 -2.20 5.74 2.36
C LEU A 206 -0.90 5.70 1.53
N LYS A 207 0.24 5.40 2.15
CA LYS A 207 1.52 5.16 1.46
C LYS A 207 1.38 4.07 0.40
N ASP A 208 0.81 2.93 0.77
CA ASP A 208 0.60 1.79 -0.12
C ASP A 208 -0.33 2.17 -1.29
N LEU A 209 -1.44 2.87 -1.01
CA LEU A 209 -2.39 3.33 -2.02
C LEU A 209 -1.78 4.32 -3.01
N ILE A 210 -0.98 5.29 -2.53
CA ILE A 210 -0.25 6.23 -3.39
C ILE A 210 0.71 5.47 -4.31
N ASN A 211 1.44 4.49 -3.79
CA ASN A 211 2.33 3.66 -4.61
C ASN A 211 1.55 2.82 -5.62
N GLU A 212 0.38 2.27 -5.25
CA GLU A 212 -0.49 1.55 -6.18
C GLU A 212 -1.00 2.44 -7.32
N MET A 213 -1.38 3.68 -7.01
CA MET A 213 -1.80 4.67 -8.03
C MET A 213 -0.67 4.94 -9.02
N ILE A 214 0.55 5.24 -8.52
CA ILE A 214 1.72 5.53 -9.37
C ILE A 214 2.11 4.35 -10.26
N LEU A 215 1.83 3.12 -9.81
CA LEU A 215 2.12 1.89 -10.57
C LEU A 215 0.93 1.40 -11.42
N ALA A 216 -0.25 2.02 -11.30
CA ALA A 216 -1.44 1.61 -12.05
C ALA A 216 -1.30 1.94 -13.53
N ASP A 217 -0.67 3.09 -13.82
CA ASP A 217 -0.13 3.44 -15.12
C ASP A 217 1.27 2.77 -15.30
N GLU A 218 1.53 2.22 -16.48
CA GLU A 218 2.87 1.73 -16.85
C GLU A 218 3.86 2.88 -17.18
N LYS A 219 3.43 4.13 -17.02
CA LYS A 219 4.16 5.36 -17.28
C LYS A 219 4.05 6.27 -16.05
N ILE A 220 5.18 6.80 -15.60
CA ILE A 220 5.22 7.81 -14.53
C ILE A 220 5.59 9.14 -15.17
N THR A 221 4.72 10.14 -15.03
CA THR A 221 4.97 11.50 -15.54
C THR A 221 5.98 12.26 -14.66
N SER A 222 6.53 13.36 -15.19
CA SER A 222 7.48 14.17 -14.42
C SER A 222 6.78 14.87 -13.24
N GLU A 223 5.53 15.26 -13.44
CA GLU A 223 4.63 15.89 -12.48
C GLU A 223 4.28 14.96 -11.32
N GLU A 224 3.92 13.71 -11.62
CA GLU A 224 3.66 12.69 -10.59
C GLU A 224 4.91 12.34 -9.82
N LYS A 225 6.07 12.18 -10.49
CA LYS A 225 7.34 11.92 -9.81
C LYS A 225 7.71 13.05 -8.85
N LEU A 226 7.53 14.30 -9.29
CA LEU A 226 7.78 15.50 -8.49
C LEU A 226 6.93 15.51 -7.22
N VAL A 227 5.63 15.24 -7.34
CA VAL A 227 4.68 15.24 -6.22
C VAL A 227 4.85 14.05 -5.31
N SER A 228 4.89 12.85 -5.88
CA SER A 228 4.98 11.61 -5.11
C SER A 228 6.22 11.59 -4.23
N GLY A 229 7.36 12.09 -4.71
CA GLY A 229 8.57 12.25 -3.90
C GLY A 229 8.35 13.11 -2.65
N GLU A 230 7.62 14.22 -2.79
CA GLU A 230 7.26 15.08 -1.64
C GLU A 230 6.25 14.40 -0.70
N LEU A 231 5.16 13.84 -1.24
CA LEU A 231 4.10 13.21 -0.44
C LEU A 231 4.63 11.99 0.34
N LEU A 232 5.38 11.10 -0.32
CA LEU A 232 6.00 9.95 0.32
C LEU A 232 7.04 10.38 1.36
N GLY A 233 7.78 11.47 1.10
CA GLY A 233 8.68 12.06 2.09
C GLY A 233 7.97 12.52 3.36
N ILE A 234 6.85 13.22 3.23
CA ILE A 234 6.00 13.65 4.36
C ILE A 234 5.46 12.45 5.13
N ILE A 235 4.92 11.45 4.42
CA ILE A 235 4.35 10.24 5.03
C ILE A 235 5.44 9.47 5.80
N ASP A 236 6.62 9.29 5.22
CA ASP A 236 7.70 8.55 5.86
C ASP A 236 8.21 9.26 7.11
N SER A 237 8.26 10.60 7.08
CA SER A 237 8.56 11.39 8.28
C SER A 237 7.51 11.21 9.38
N TYR A 238 6.21 11.11 9.03
CA TYR A 238 5.15 10.87 10.01
C TYR A 238 5.24 9.46 10.61
N LEU A 239 5.57 8.45 9.80
CA LEU A 239 5.72 7.06 10.22
C LEU A 239 6.97 6.81 11.08
N GLN A 240 7.81 7.83 11.32
CA GLN A 240 9.06 7.73 12.08
C GLN A 240 9.99 6.61 11.57
N GLU A 241 10.00 6.34 10.26
CA GLU A 241 11.01 5.46 9.68
C GLU A 241 12.38 6.13 9.87
N GLU A 242 13.24 5.57 10.75
CA GLU A 242 14.49 6.15 11.30
C GLU A 242 15.57 6.57 10.28
N GLU A 243 15.35 6.40 8.98
CA GLU A 243 16.25 6.95 7.98
C GLU A 243 16.04 8.45 7.90
N ARG A 244 16.97 9.22 8.50
CA ARG A 244 17.06 10.67 8.34
C ARG A 244 16.96 11.02 6.86
N LYS A 245 15.81 11.55 6.45
CA LYS A 245 15.61 12.05 5.09
C LYS A 245 16.06 13.50 5.02
N ASP A 246 16.70 13.84 3.91
CA ASP A 246 17.09 15.20 3.59
C ASP A 246 15.87 16.14 3.67
N VAL A 247 15.94 17.11 4.58
CA VAL A 247 14.91 18.17 4.69
C VAL A 247 15.45 19.43 4.01
N TYR A 248 14.72 19.89 3.01
CA TYR A 248 15.01 21.08 2.25
C TYR A 248 14.17 22.25 2.76
N GLN A 249 14.80 23.38 3.06
CA GLN A 249 14.10 24.61 3.42
C GLN A 249 14.13 25.59 2.26
N VAL A 250 13.00 26.25 2.04
CA VAL A 250 12.88 27.37 1.11
C VAL A 250 12.77 28.65 1.92
N ILE A 251 13.68 29.59 1.67
CA ILE A 251 13.66 30.92 2.27
C ILE A 251 13.53 32.00 1.20
N ILE A 252 12.94 33.11 1.60
CA ILE A 252 12.85 34.33 0.81
C ILE A 252 13.63 35.44 1.54
N VAL A 253 14.49 36.15 0.81
CA VAL A 253 15.22 37.30 1.33
C VAL A 253 14.68 38.57 0.66
N PRO A 254 13.95 39.43 1.38
CA PRO A 254 13.47 40.71 0.85
C PRO A 254 14.66 41.59 0.46
N GLN A 255 14.59 42.20 -0.72
CA GLN A 255 15.59 43.14 -1.20
C GLN A 255 15.20 44.60 -0.94
N ASN A 256 13.93 44.85 -0.60
CA ASN A 256 13.42 46.18 -0.27
C ASN A 256 12.18 46.09 0.64
N PRO A 257 11.81 47.19 1.33
CA PRO A 257 10.67 47.21 2.26
C PRO A 257 9.32 46.87 1.60
N ASN A 258 9.15 47.19 0.31
CA ASN A 258 7.93 46.85 -0.43
C ASN A 258 7.79 45.34 -0.67
N GLN A 259 8.91 44.63 -0.90
CA GLN A 259 8.92 43.17 -0.96
C GLN A 259 8.60 42.54 0.39
N GLU A 260 9.09 43.13 1.49
CA GLU A 260 8.77 42.65 2.84
C GLU A 260 7.25 42.71 3.11
N GLN A 261 6.60 43.81 2.75
CA GLN A 261 5.15 43.95 2.88
C GLN A 261 4.39 42.92 2.04
N LYS A 262 4.82 42.69 0.80
CA LYS A 262 4.22 41.66 -0.07
C LYS A 262 4.43 40.24 0.45
N ILE A 263 5.57 39.95 1.09
CA ILE A 263 5.81 38.64 1.71
C ILE A 263 4.83 38.43 2.86
N LYS A 264 4.62 39.45 3.72
CA LYS A 264 3.64 39.40 4.81
C LYS A 264 2.20 39.23 4.32
N GLU A 265 1.86 39.80 3.16
CA GLU A 265 0.55 39.59 2.52
C GLU A 265 0.40 38.17 1.95
N LEU A 266 1.46 37.61 1.36
CA LEU A 266 1.44 36.28 0.72
C LEU A 266 1.58 35.14 1.74
N LEU A 267 2.31 35.37 2.82
CA LEU A 267 2.66 34.41 3.87
C LEU A 267 2.43 35.07 5.25
N PRO A 268 1.18 35.26 5.67
CA PRO A 268 0.86 35.94 6.92
C PRO A 268 1.42 35.22 8.16
N ASP A 269 1.57 33.90 8.08
CA ASP A 269 2.08 33.06 9.17
C ASP A 269 3.60 32.78 9.06
N SER A 270 4.33 33.47 8.17
CA SER A 270 5.77 33.23 8.00
C SER A 270 6.59 33.77 9.17
N GLU A 271 7.45 32.91 9.72
CA GLU A 271 8.44 33.30 10.72
C GLU A 271 9.57 34.10 10.04
N SER A 272 9.84 35.30 10.57
CA SER A 272 11.01 36.09 10.20
C SER A 272 12.21 35.69 11.06
N ILE A 273 13.31 35.31 10.42
CA ILE A 273 14.56 34.93 11.09
C ILE A 273 15.59 36.02 10.77
N GLU A 274 16.17 36.62 11.81
CA GLU A 274 17.32 37.52 11.64
C GLU A 274 18.59 36.70 11.42
N THR A 275 19.30 36.99 10.33
CA THR A 275 20.59 36.36 10.01
C THR A 275 21.66 37.43 9.77
N PHE A 276 22.93 37.03 9.70
CA PHE A 276 24.03 37.94 9.35
C PHE A 276 23.85 38.65 8.00
N GLY A 277 23.04 38.07 7.09
CA GLY A 277 22.72 38.65 5.77
C GLY A 277 21.45 39.50 5.74
N GLY A 278 20.81 39.75 6.89
CA GLY A 278 19.53 40.45 7.00
C GLY A 278 18.38 39.54 7.42
N ILE A 279 17.15 40.04 7.28
CA ILE A 279 15.92 39.32 7.62
C ILE A 279 15.62 38.31 6.51
N VAL A 280 15.34 37.06 6.87
CA VAL A 280 14.85 36.04 5.95
C VAL A 280 13.48 35.53 6.40
N TYR A 281 12.64 35.14 5.45
CA TYR A 281 11.32 34.56 5.72
C TYR A 281 11.32 33.09 5.31
N SER A 282 10.91 32.23 6.24
CA SER A 282 10.73 30.80 5.95
C SER A 282 9.43 30.57 5.21
N VAL A 283 9.50 29.92 4.04
CA VAL A 283 8.32 29.46 3.29
C VAL A 283 7.84 28.11 3.82
N GLY A 284 8.77 27.29 4.31
CA GLY A 284 8.48 25.96 4.85
C GLY A 284 9.58 24.94 4.54
N SER A 285 9.37 23.74 5.10
CA SER A 285 10.23 22.57 4.91
C SER A 285 9.61 21.57 3.93
N PHE A 286 10.46 20.94 3.12
CA PHE A 286 10.10 20.02 2.05
C PHE A 286 11.00 18.78 2.11
N TYR A 287 10.48 17.65 1.64
CA TYR A 287 11.17 16.35 1.67
C TYR A 287 11.68 15.94 0.28
N SER A 288 11.30 16.68 -0.78
CA SER A 288 11.85 16.55 -2.12
C SER A 288 12.58 17.82 -2.54
N LYS A 289 13.84 17.67 -2.97
CA LYS A 289 14.64 18.77 -3.53
C LYS A 289 13.96 19.38 -4.76
N GLU A 290 13.50 18.54 -5.68
CA GLU A 290 12.84 18.95 -6.92
C GLU A 290 11.57 19.76 -6.61
N PHE A 291 10.80 19.33 -5.60
CA PHE A 291 9.61 20.05 -5.14
C PHE A 291 9.97 21.40 -4.50
N ALA A 292 10.98 21.43 -3.62
CA ALA A 292 11.48 22.66 -3.01
C ALA A 292 11.98 23.67 -4.06
N GLU A 293 12.67 23.19 -5.10
CA GLU A 293 13.12 24.01 -6.24
C GLU A 293 11.95 24.55 -7.05
N MET A 294 10.91 23.74 -7.30
CA MET A 294 9.69 24.19 -7.98
C MET A 294 8.97 25.29 -7.20
N VAL A 295 8.87 25.17 -5.87
CA VAL A 295 8.34 26.22 -5.00
C VAL A 295 9.22 27.47 -5.04
N CYS A 296 10.54 27.31 -4.97
CA CYS A 296 11.49 28.42 -5.03
C CYS A 296 11.40 29.19 -6.37
N GLN A 297 11.29 28.47 -7.49
CA GLN A 297 11.14 29.07 -8.82
C GLN A 297 9.87 29.91 -8.94
N ARG A 298 8.79 29.54 -8.26
CA ARG A 298 7.55 30.32 -8.21
C ARG A 298 7.78 31.71 -7.57
N PHE A 299 8.48 31.77 -6.45
CA PHE A 299 8.82 33.06 -5.83
C PHE A 299 9.78 33.89 -6.68
N ARG A 300 10.75 33.24 -7.35
CA ARG A 300 11.63 33.92 -8.30
C ARG A 300 10.88 34.55 -9.47
N LYS A 301 9.84 33.88 -9.99
CA LYS A 301 8.94 34.44 -11.04
C LYS A 301 8.16 35.67 -10.55
N MET A 302 7.96 35.82 -9.25
CA MET A 302 7.37 37.01 -8.61
C MET A 302 8.42 38.08 -8.26
N ASN A 303 9.64 37.97 -8.79
CA ASN A 303 10.79 38.84 -8.52
C ASN A 303 11.27 38.85 -7.07
N PHE A 304 11.00 37.78 -6.30
CA PHE A 304 11.63 37.57 -5.00
C PHE A 304 12.95 36.82 -5.13
N PHE A 305 13.90 37.18 -4.26
CA PHE A 305 15.11 36.39 -4.10
C PHE A 305 14.81 35.21 -3.16
N ALA A 306 14.80 34.00 -3.71
CA ALA A 306 14.51 32.77 -2.97
C ALA A 306 15.60 31.72 -3.16
N ILE A 307 15.90 30.97 -2.10
CA ILE A 307 16.96 29.95 -2.06
C ILE A 307 16.39 28.66 -1.46
N VAL A 308 16.82 27.52 -2.00
CA VAL A 308 16.65 26.19 -1.42
C VAL A 308 17.96 25.79 -0.74
N TYR A 309 17.91 25.29 0.48
CA TYR A 309 19.08 24.73 1.16
C TYR A 309 18.70 23.48 1.96
N ASN A 310 19.68 22.62 2.21
CA ASN A 310 19.52 21.45 3.07
C ASN A 310 19.94 21.83 4.50
N LEU A 311 19.08 21.55 5.48
CA LEU A 311 19.34 21.81 6.90
C LEU A 311 20.57 21.05 7.43
N GLU A 312 20.83 19.84 6.93
CA GLU A 312 21.98 19.05 7.35
C GLU A 312 23.32 19.67 6.95
N ASP A 313 23.37 20.35 5.80
CA ASP A 313 24.59 20.97 5.30
C ASP A 313 25.03 22.13 6.20
N ILE A 314 24.08 22.83 6.82
CA ILE A 314 24.33 23.92 7.79
C ILE A 314 24.83 23.37 9.12
N ILE A 315 24.20 22.31 9.65
CA ILE A 315 24.62 21.68 10.92
C ILE A 315 26.05 21.12 10.78
N LYS A 316 26.38 20.53 9.62
CA LYS A 316 27.74 20.06 9.32
C LYS A 316 28.74 21.21 9.20
N THR A 317 28.38 22.34 8.58
CA THR A 317 29.28 23.50 8.47
C THR A 317 29.47 24.26 9.78
N GLN A 318 28.46 24.34 10.65
CA GLN A 318 28.60 24.96 11.99
C GLN A 318 29.46 24.12 12.95
N ASN A 319 29.36 22.79 12.89
CA ASN A 319 30.22 21.91 13.70
C ASN A 319 31.68 21.94 13.23
N ASN A 320 31.94 22.14 11.94
CA ASN A 320 33.30 22.28 11.41
C ASN A 320 33.93 23.67 11.63
N MET A 321 33.14 24.70 12.00
CA MET A 321 33.65 26.03 12.36
C MET A 321 33.88 26.22 13.87
N SER A 322 33.41 25.28 14.69
CA SER A 322 33.62 25.25 16.15
C SER A 322 34.71 24.25 16.59
N SER A 323 35.45 23.68 15.63
CA SER A 323 36.63 22.83 15.82
C SER A 323 37.91 23.59 15.48
#